data_AF-A0A1I4FAW1-F1
#
_entry.id   AF-A0A1I4FAW1-F1
#
_cell.length_a   1.000
_cell.length_b   1.000
_cell.length_c   1.000
_cell.angle_alpha   90.00
_cell.angle_beta   90.00
_cell.angle_gamma   90.00
#
_symmetry.space_group_name_H-M   'P 1'
#
loop_
_entity.id
_entity.type
_entity.pdbx_description
1 polymer ?
#
loop_
_entity_poly.entity_id
_entity_poly.type
_entity_poly.pdbx_seq_one_letter_code
_entity_poly.pdbx_strand_id
1 'polypeptide(L)'
;MTIALWVNEKSRQKGQNKRILFLDVNEMFRKVKASFNNGHTYWTENNIMTVIRSSDLLILDDLGSESLFSGKQASKYVQQFLFAIVNAHHSIITTTNLEP
;
A
#
# COMPACT_ATOMS: atom_id res chain seq x y z
N MET A 1 13.72 1.43 -2.04
CA MET A 1 13.80 2.57 -1.09
C MET A 1 14.29 3.90 -1.73
N THR A 2 15.20 3.89 -2.70
CA THR A 2 15.80 5.13 -3.28
C THR A 2 14.79 6.10 -3.90
N ILE A 3 13.70 5.59 -4.49
CA ILE A 3 12.69 6.42 -5.15
C ILE A 3 11.88 7.29 -4.18
N ALA A 4 11.53 6.77 -3.00
CA ALA A 4 10.80 7.51 -1.98
C ALA A 4 11.63 8.69 -1.43
N LEU A 5 12.94 8.44 -1.19
CA LEU A 5 13.89 9.47 -0.78
C LEU A 5 14.02 10.56 -1.84
N TRP A 6 14.19 10.17 -3.10
CA TRP A 6 14.33 11.10 -4.21
C TRP A 6 13.09 12.01 -4.36
N VAL A 7 11.88 11.44 -4.29
CA VAL A 7 10.64 12.24 -4.38
C VAL A 7 10.55 13.22 -3.21
N ASN A 8 10.90 12.78 -2.00
CA ASN A 8 10.85 13.64 -0.82
C ASN A 8 11.80 14.83 -0.94
N GLU A 9 13.04 14.58 -1.36
CA GLU A 9 14.06 15.62 -1.56
C GLU A 9 13.63 16.64 -2.62
N LYS A 10 13.09 16.17 -3.75
CA LYS A 10 12.59 17.05 -4.81
C LYS A 10 11.39 17.87 -4.38
N SER A 11 10.50 17.30 -3.55
CA SER A 11 9.37 18.03 -3.00
C SER A 11 9.83 19.16 -2.06
N ARG A 12 10.80 18.86 -1.20
CA ARG A 12 11.38 19.83 -0.26
C ARG A 12 12.06 20.99 -0.97
N GLN A 13 12.79 20.73 -2.07
CA GLN A 13 13.39 21.77 -2.91
C GLN A 13 12.37 22.74 -3.51
N LYS A 14 11.13 22.29 -3.73
CA LYS A 14 10.00 23.11 -4.23
C LYS A 14 9.21 23.79 -3.12
N GLY A 15 9.64 23.68 -1.86
CA GLY A 15 8.92 24.24 -0.70
C GLY A 15 7.60 23.52 -0.39
N GLN A 16 7.37 22.33 -0.95
CA GLN A 16 6.16 21.54 -0.71
C GLN A 16 6.50 20.35 0.17
N ASN A 17 5.89 20.26 1.35
CA ASN A 17 5.97 19.04 2.16
C ASN A 17 4.95 18.03 1.63
N LYS A 18 5.42 16.91 1.09
CA LYS A 18 4.57 15.80 0.66
C LYS A 18 4.69 14.64 1.63
N ARG A 19 3.55 14.07 2.02
CA ARG A 19 3.45 12.83 2.77
C ARG A 19 3.54 11.68 1.79
N ILE A 20 4.69 11.00 1.77
CA ILE A 20 4.92 9.82 0.94
C ILE A 20 4.71 8.59 1.80
N LEU A 21 3.78 7.73 1.39
CA LEU A 21 3.51 6.46 2.04
C LEU A 21 4.13 5.33 1.21
N PHE A 22 5.01 4.54 1.84
CA PHE A 22 5.62 3.36 1.24
C PHE A 22 5.09 2.12 1.95
N LEU A 23 4.54 1.18 1.19
CA LEU A 23 3.98 -0.08 1.70
C LEU A 23 4.49 -1.25 0.87
N ASP A 24 5.06 -2.24 1.54
CA ASP A 24 5.19 -3.60 1.00
C ASP A 24 3.80 -4.26 1.01
N VAL A 25 3.35 -4.71 -0.15
CA VAL A 25 1.99 -5.23 -0.32
C VAL A 25 1.79 -6.50 0.51
N ASN A 26 2.77 -7.40 0.56
CA ASN A 26 2.68 -8.65 1.31
C ASN A 26 2.63 -8.42 2.82
N GLU A 27 3.52 -7.57 3.33
CA GLU A 27 3.60 -7.24 4.75
C GLU A 27 2.34 -6.52 5.21
N MET A 28 1.83 -5.57 4.41
CA MET A 28 0.55 -4.90 4.67
C MET A 28 -0.57 -5.93 4.80
N PHE A 29 -0.76 -6.81 3.82
CA PHE A 29 -1.82 -7.81 3.87
C PHE A 29 -1.64 -8.81 5.01
N ARG A 30 -0.40 -9.18 5.36
CA ARG A 30 -0.13 -10.06 6.50
C ARG A 30 -0.58 -9.41 7.81
N LYS A 31 -0.26 -8.12 8.01
CA LYS A 31 -0.64 -7.39 9.22
C LYS A 31 -2.13 -7.08 9.28
N VAL A 32 -2.75 -6.75 8.15
CA VAL A 32 -4.22 -6.57 8.07
C VAL A 32 -4.95 -7.87 8.38
N LYS A 33 -4.54 -9.01 7.81
CA LYS A 33 -5.12 -10.32 8.15
C LYS A 33 -4.94 -10.68 9.61
N ALA A 34 -3.76 -10.40 10.19
CA ALA A 34 -3.52 -10.61 11.62
C ALA A 34 -4.43 -9.75 12.50
N SER A 35 -4.83 -8.56 12.04
CA SER A 35 -5.76 -7.67 12.77
C SER A 35 -7.17 -8.24 12.92
N PHE A 36 -7.59 -9.16 12.05
CA PHE A 36 -8.95 -9.73 12.11
C PHE A 36 -9.20 -10.52 13.40
N ASN A 37 -8.16 -11.13 13.96
CA ASN A 37 -8.23 -11.83 15.23
C ASN A 37 -8.05 -10.87 16.44
N ASN A 38 -7.49 -9.68 16.22
CA ASN A 38 -7.18 -8.68 17.25
C ASN A 38 -7.55 -7.26 16.77
N GLY A 39 -8.82 -6.88 16.97
CA GLY A 39 -9.39 -5.62 16.48
C GLY A 39 -8.84 -4.32 17.11
N HIS A 40 -7.98 -4.43 18.12
CA HIS A 40 -7.30 -3.28 18.76
C HIS A 40 -5.93 -2.95 18.14
N THR A 41 -5.64 -3.44 16.95
CA THR A 41 -4.36 -3.16 16.27
C THR A 41 -4.50 -1.96 15.33
N TYR A 42 -3.39 -1.25 15.11
CA TYR A 42 -3.32 -0.17 14.11
C TYR A 42 -3.69 -0.64 12.69
N TRP A 43 -3.47 -1.92 12.39
CA TRP A 43 -3.54 -2.52 11.05
C TRP A 43 -4.95 -2.92 10.59
N THR A 44 -6.01 -2.31 11.13
CA THR A 44 -7.35 -2.53 10.60
C THR A 44 -7.49 -1.95 9.19
N GLU A 45 -8.39 -2.53 8.41
CA GLU A 45 -8.66 -2.10 7.03
C GLU A 45 -9.00 -0.60 6.95
N ASN A 46 -9.86 -0.13 7.85
CA ASN A 46 -10.27 1.28 7.92
C ASN A 46 -9.10 2.22 8.23
N ASN A 47 -8.21 1.85 9.15
CA ASN A 47 -7.06 2.66 9.51
C ASN A 47 -6.08 2.75 8.33
N ILE A 48 -5.77 1.61 7.69
CA ILE A 48 -4.88 1.59 6.52
C ILE A 48 -5.45 2.44 5.39
N MET A 49 -6.73 2.32 5.09
CA MET A 49 -7.38 3.16 4.08
C MET A 49 -7.38 4.65 4.44
N THR A 50 -7.47 5.00 5.73
CA THR A 50 -7.37 6.39 6.19
C THR A 50 -5.97 6.95 5.93
N VAL A 51 -4.93 6.17 6.24
CA VAL A 51 -3.53 6.57 6.04
C VAL A 51 -3.22 6.71 4.55
N ILE A 52 -3.67 5.75 3.72
CA ILE A 52 -3.55 5.80 2.26
C ILE A 52 -4.22 7.06 1.70
N ARG A 53 -5.46 7.37 2.09
CA ARG A 53 -6.14 8.59 1.61
C ARG A 53 -5.48 9.88 2.06
N SER A 54 -4.73 9.85 3.16
CA SER A 54 -4.04 11.02 3.68
C SER A 54 -2.68 11.29 3.03
N SER A 55 -2.10 10.34 2.29
CA SER A 55 -0.83 10.56 1.61
C SER A 55 -0.99 11.38 0.34
N ASP A 56 0.08 12.07 -0.06
CA ASP A 56 0.16 12.78 -1.34
C ASP A 56 0.73 11.87 -2.46
N LEU A 57 1.49 10.86 -2.07
CA LEU A 57 2.02 9.83 -2.95
C LEU A 57 1.99 8.48 -2.24
N LEU A 58 1.41 7.48 -2.89
CA LEU A 58 1.44 6.10 -2.45
C LEU A 58 2.44 5.31 -3.28
N ILE A 59 3.30 4.55 -2.63
CA ILE A 59 4.21 3.59 -3.27
C ILE A 59 3.84 2.20 -2.77
N LEU A 60 3.37 1.35 -3.67
CA LEU A 60 3.08 -0.06 -3.41
C LEU A 60 4.21 -0.91 -3.99
N ASP A 61 4.98 -1.54 -3.11
CA ASP A 61 6.12 -2.36 -3.50
C ASP A 61 5.72 -3.84 -3.68
N ASP A 62 6.37 -4.52 -4.62
CA ASP A 62 6.23 -5.96 -4.90
C ASP A 62 4.79 -6.43 -5.21
N LEU A 63 4.03 -5.58 -5.90
CA LEU A 63 2.70 -5.92 -6.41
C LEU A 63 2.78 -7.11 -7.39
N GLY A 64 1.92 -8.11 -7.24
CA GLY A 64 1.92 -9.36 -8.00
C GLY A 64 2.57 -10.55 -7.29
N SER A 65 3.34 -10.32 -6.22
CA SER A 65 3.92 -11.40 -5.40
C SER A 65 2.95 -11.92 -4.33
N GLU A 66 1.80 -11.25 -4.14
CA GLU A 66 0.75 -11.65 -3.20
C GLU A 66 -0.02 -12.92 -3.60
N SER A 67 0.32 -13.52 -4.74
CA SER A 67 -0.12 -14.87 -5.14
C SER A 67 0.19 -15.95 -4.07
N LEU A 68 1.12 -15.67 -3.16
CA LEU A 68 1.39 -16.46 -1.95
C LEU A 68 0.17 -16.59 -1.01
N PHE A 69 -0.81 -15.70 -1.08
CA PHE A 69 -2.07 -15.87 -0.34
C PHE A 69 -2.95 -16.93 -1.00
N SER A 70 -2.63 -18.20 -0.73
CA SER A 70 -3.31 -19.36 -1.30
C SER A 70 -4.75 -19.48 -0.78
N GLY A 71 -5.72 -19.56 -1.69
CA GLY A 71 -7.14 -19.79 -1.40
C GLY A 71 -8.06 -18.79 -2.12
N LYS A 72 -9.15 -19.28 -2.72
CA LYS A 72 -10.09 -18.45 -3.52
C LYS A 72 -10.59 -17.21 -2.77
N GLN A 73 -10.91 -17.35 -1.48
CA GLN A 73 -11.39 -16.24 -0.66
C GLN A 73 -10.29 -15.25 -0.29
N ALA A 74 -9.09 -15.74 0.03
CA ALA A 74 -7.95 -14.88 0.34
C ALA A 74 -7.52 -14.06 -0.88
N SER A 75 -7.51 -14.67 -2.07
CA SER A 75 -7.21 -14.00 -3.34
C SER A 75 -8.28 -12.96 -3.69
N LYS A 76 -9.57 -13.28 -3.54
CA LYS A 76 -10.67 -12.34 -3.77
C LYS A 76 -10.60 -11.12 -2.84
N TYR A 77 -10.33 -11.35 -1.55
CA TYR A 77 -10.15 -10.26 -0.59
C TYR A 77 -8.99 -9.33 -0.97
N VAL A 78 -7.84 -9.91 -1.31
CA VAL A 78 -6.65 -9.16 -1.72
C VAL A 78 -6.95 -8.28 -2.94
N GLN A 79 -7.59 -8.86 -3.98
CA GLN A 79 -7.98 -8.11 -5.17
C GLN A 79 -8.97 -6.98 -4.87
N GLN A 80 -9.99 -7.24 -4.05
CA GLN A 80 -10.96 -6.21 -3.65
C GLN A 80 -10.31 -5.06 -2.88
N PHE A 81 -9.38 -5.38 -1.98
CA PHE A 81 -8.69 -4.35 -1.20
C PHE A 81 -7.72 -3.53 -2.06
N LEU A 82 -6.94 -4.17 -2.95
CA LEU A 82 -6.10 -3.47 -3.91
C LEU A 82 -6.93 -2.55 -4.82
N PHE A 83 -8.10 -3.02 -5.29
CA PHE A 83 -9.01 -2.19 -6.07
C PHE A 83 -9.52 -0.98 -5.29
N ALA A 84 -9.86 -1.16 -4.00
CA ALA A 84 -10.24 -0.05 -3.13
C ALA A 84 -9.11 0.96 -2.94
N ILE A 85 -7.86 0.52 -2.81
CA ILE A 85 -6.67 1.37 -2.70
C ILE A 85 -6.48 2.20 -3.98
N VAL A 86 -6.50 1.55 -5.15
CA VAL A 86 -6.32 2.22 -6.44
C VAL A 86 -7.41 3.26 -6.69
N ASN A 87 -8.66 2.96 -6.33
CA ASN A 87 -9.75 3.93 -6.45
C ASN A 87 -9.69 5.08 -5.43
N ALA A 88 -9.04 4.87 -4.29
CA ALA A 88 -8.95 5.87 -3.23
C ALA A 88 -7.79 6.86 -3.42
N HIS A 89 -6.84 6.59 -4.32
CA HIS A 89 -5.62 7.37 -4.43
C HIS A 89 -5.24 7.65 -5.90
N HIS A 90 -5.04 8.92 -6.23
CA HIS A 90 -4.83 9.37 -7.62
C HIS A 90 -3.35 9.35 -8.06
N SER A 91 -2.42 9.21 -7.13
CA SER A 91 -0.97 9.24 -7.39
C SER A 91 -0.28 8.03 -6.78
N ILE A 92 -0.17 6.95 -7.56
CA ILE A 92 0.37 5.67 -7.11
C ILE A 92 1.58 5.29 -7.96
N ILE A 93 2.66 4.86 -7.33
CA ILE A 93 3.76 4.15 -7.97
C ILE A 93 3.70 2.70 -7.51
N THR A 94 3.75 1.77 -8.47
CA THR A 94 3.79 0.33 -8.18
C THR A 94 5.10 -0.25 -8.68
N THR A 95 5.69 -1.18 -7.92
CA THR A 95 6.74 -2.08 -8.43
C THR A 95 6.13 -3.48 -8.54
N THR A 96 6.54 -4.24 -9.55
CA THR A 96 6.05 -5.60 -9.77
C THR A 96 7.16 -6.46 -10.33
N ASN A 97 7.18 -7.73 -9.94
CA ASN A 97 8.09 -8.74 -10.49
C ASN A 97 7.47 -9.49 -11.67
N LEU A 98 6.43 -8.95 -12.30
CA LEU A 98 5.94 -9.47 -13.58
C LEU A 98 6.90 -9.10 -14.71
N GLU A 99 7.30 -10.10 -15.48
CA GLU A 99 7.87 -9.86 -16.81
C GLU A 99 6.76 -9.35 -17.76
N PRO A 100 7.06 -8.39 -18.65
CA PRO A 100 6.08 -7.80 -19.57
C PRO A 100 5.42 -8.78 -20.54
#